data_AF-A0A2R6S3L3-F1
#
_entry.id   AF-A0A2R6S3L3-F1
#
_cell.length_a   1.000
_cell.length_b   1.000
_cell.length_c   1.000
_cell.angle_alpha   90.00
_cell.angle_beta   90.00
_cell.angle_gamma   90.00
#
_symmetry.space_group_name_H-M   'P 1'
#
loop_
_entity.id
_entity.type
_entity.pdbx_description
1 polymer ?
#
loop_
_entity_poly.entity_id
_entity_poly.type
_entity_poly.pdbx_seq_one_letter_code
_entity_poly.pdbx_strand_id
1 'polypeptide(L)'
;MSWIMKPDGDGQSRVRQRPSKLSNLPAAANVASGPGTSSKGIPTPGSVPGSPWAEFPMKDNYPKVADPTDQEREVSTKQANRPFLAYAQYREKRKLEHEAWLKRKEERELKLARGEEVGPEEPDPNEDPEVGCLGLMKFIVISLVVIILAGKFFTGSFLWEQELPDLRHFIPGLEHWRKYFAESKKYPKVGRVLHEPIDPRSPIPEHCDPKKAKAASETPITKPVTHHDEL
;
A
#
# COMPACT_ATOMS: atom_id res chain seq x y z
N MET A 1 18.68 3.71 -21.32
CA MET A 1 18.11 4.97 -21.85
C MET A 1 17.01 5.44 -20.90
N SER A 2 17.33 5.78 -19.64
CA SER A 2 17.76 7.10 -19.16
C SER A 2 16.73 8.22 -19.40
N TRP A 3 15.59 8.16 -18.71
CA TRP A 3 14.78 9.35 -18.44
C TRP A 3 15.27 9.96 -17.13
N ILE A 4 16.27 10.82 -17.26
CA ILE A 4 16.95 11.50 -16.17
C ILE A 4 16.10 12.71 -15.76
N MET A 5 15.78 12.76 -14.47
CA MET A 5 15.30 13.95 -13.77
C MET A 5 16.26 15.11 -14.03
N LYS A 6 15.73 16.27 -14.44
CA LYS A 6 16.42 17.54 -14.30
C LYS A 6 16.00 18.15 -12.95
N PRO A 7 16.91 18.36 -12.01
CA PRO A 7 16.68 19.30 -10.92
C PRO A 7 16.96 20.73 -11.42
N ASP A 8 16.35 21.69 -10.74
CA ASP A 8 16.56 23.14 -10.88
C ASP A 8 15.88 23.83 -12.07
N GLY A 9 14.77 24.49 -11.74
CA GLY A 9 13.97 25.31 -12.64
C GLY A 9 12.88 26.02 -11.86
N ASP A 10 13.33 26.92 -10.98
CA ASP A 10 12.66 28.14 -10.51
C ASP A 10 11.14 28.10 -10.55
N GLY A 11 10.55 27.90 -9.38
CA GLY A 11 9.11 27.95 -9.11
C GLY A 11 8.47 29.33 -9.29
N GLN A 12 8.66 29.97 -10.44
CA GLN A 12 7.73 30.97 -10.94
C GLN A 12 6.60 30.23 -11.66
N SER A 13 5.58 29.91 -10.87
CA SER A 13 4.22 29.71 -11.32
C SER A 13 3.90 30.74 -12.41
N ARG A 14 3.81 30.28 -13.66
CA ARG A 14 3.25 31.08 -14.76
C ARG A 14 1.78 31.33 -14.44
N VAL A 15 1.52 32.39 -13.68
CA VAL A 15 0.20 33.01 -13.59
C VAL A 15 -0.16 33.42 -15.00
N ARG A 16 -1.01 32.63 -15.67
CA ARG A 16 -1.64 33.05 -16.92
C ARG A 16 -2.51 34.27 -16.58
N GLN A 17 -1.97 35.47 -16.76
CA GLN A 17 -2.77 36.69 -16.67
C GLN A 17 -3.87 36.62 -17.72
N ARG A 18 -5.12 36.62 -17.26
CA ARG A 18 -6.31 36.70 -18.11
C ARG A 18 -6.36 38.10 -18.73
N PRO A 19 -6.56 38.26 -20.04
CA PRO A 19 -6.67 39.58 -20.64
C PRO A 19 -7.86 40.34 -20.06
N SER A 20 -7.61 41.57 -19.57
CA SER A 20 -8.56 42.45 -18.87
C SER A 20 -9.56 43.17 -19.79
N LYS A 21 -9.70 42.76 -21.05
CA LYS A 21 -10.54 43.44 -22.03
C LYS A 21 -11.58 42.49 -22.63
N LEU A 22 -12.69 42.36 -21.91
CA LEU A 22 -13.95 41.79 -22.41
C LEU A 22 -15.16 42.57 -21.86
N SER A 23 -15.00 43.89 -21.66
CA SER A 23 -16.01 44.78 -21.10
C SER A 23 -16.98 45.37 -22.13
N ASN A 24 -16.83 45.07 -23.42
CA ASN A 24 -17.62 45.70 -24.48
C ASN A 24 -18.43 44.66 -25.27
N LEU A 25 -19.37 44.01 -24.60
CA LEU A 25 -20.55 43.45 -25.26
C LEU A 25 -21.71 44.42 -24.99
N PRO A 26 -22.47 44.85 -26.00
CA PRO A 26 -23.53 45.82 -25.81
C PRO A 26 -24.57 45.27 -24.83
N ALA A 27 -24.87 46.07 -23.80
CA ALA A 27 -25.95 45.81 -22.86
C ALA A 27 -27.26 45.62 -23.65
N ALA A 28 -27.80 44.40 -23.61
CA ALA A 28 -29.12 44.13 -24.15
C ALA A 28 -30.14 44.99 -23.40
N ALA A 29 -30.90 45.74 -24.19
CA ALA A 29 -31.92 46.68 -23.75
C ALA A 29 -32.92 46.03 -22.79
N ASN A 30 -33.35 46.83 -21.80
CA ASN A 30 -34.47 46.55 -20.93
C ASN A 30 -35.71 46.13 -21.73
N VAL A 31 -36.14 44.88 -21.61
CA VAL A 31 -37.46 44.43 -22.03
C VAL A 31 -38.20 43.94 -20.79
N ALA A 32 -39.33 44.60 -20.55
CA ALA A 32 -40.21 44.41 -19.41
C ALA A 32 -40.66 42.96 -19.26
N SER A 33 -40.70 42.53 -18.01
CA SER A 33 -41.36 41.33 -17.50
C SER A 33 -42.86 41.32 -17.85
N GLY A 34 -43.30 40.27 -18.55
CA GLY A 34 -44.70 39.85 -18.69
C GLY A 34 -44.82 38.33 -18.51
N PRO A 35 -45.94 37.81 -17.97
CA PRO A 35 -46.07 36.41 -17.59
C PRO A 35 -46.32 35.53 -18.83
N GLY A 36 -45.74 34.33 -18.80
CA GLY A 36 -45.63 33.45 -19.95
C GLY A 36 -46.95 32.88 -20.48
N THR A 37 -46.97 32.69 -21.79
CA THR A 37 -47.73 31.63 -22.46
C THR A 37 -46.82 31.02 -23.52
N SER A 38 -46.41 29.78 -23.28
CA SER A 38 -45.71 28.93 -24.26
C SER A 38 -46.67 28.57 -25.39
N SER A 39 -46.77 29.42 -26.42
CA SER A 39 -47.40 29.06 -27.68
C SER A 39 -46.34 28.50 -28.63
N LYS A 40 -46.53 27.24 -29.01
CA LYS A 40 -45.75 26.54 -30.04
C LYS A 40 -46.13 27.15 -31.39
N GLY A 41 -45.48 28.25 -31.76
CA GLY A 41 -45.69 28.95 -33.03
C GLY A 41 -45.01 28.23 -34.19
N ILE A 42 -45.73 28.12 -35.31
CA ILE A 42 -45.24 27.66 -36.62
C ILE A 42 -44.14 28.63 -37.11
N PRO A 43 -43.00 28.16 -37.64
CA PRO A 43 -41.89 29.05 -37.99
C PRO A 43 -42.18 29.81 -39.30
N THR A 44 -42.08 31.14 -39.26
CA THR A 44 -41.97 31.99 -40.44
C THR A 44 -40.59 31.82 -41.11
N PRO A 45 -40.51 31.84 -42.47
CA PRO A 45 -39.26 31.64 -43.18
C PRO A 45 -38.37 32.87 -43.02
N GLY A 46 -37.32 32.76 -42.20
CA GLY A 46 -36.32 33.81 -41.99
C GLY A 46 -35.92 34.07 -40.54
N SER A 47 -36.58 33.47 -39.54
CA SER A 47 -36.17 33.62 -38.13
C SER A 47 -35.02 32.67 -37.77
N VAL A 48 -33.94 33.22 -37.24
CA VAL A 48 -32.82 32.45 -36.66
C VAL A 48 -33.39 31.59 -35.54
N PRO A 49 -33.14 30.27 -35.51
CA PRO A 49 -33.64 29.44 -34.42
C PRO A 49 -33.13 30.01 -33.09
N GLY A 50 -34.06 30.30 -32.17
CA GLY A 50 -33.70 30.71 -30.82
C GLY A 50 -32.72 29.70 -30.23
N SER A 51 -31.66 30.20 -29.59
CA SER A 51 -30.65 29.32 -28.98
C SER A 51 -31.37 28.29 -28.11
N PRO A 52 -31.08 26.98 -28.26
CA PRO A 52 -31.65 25.95 -27.41
C PRO A 52 -31.23 26.10 -25.94
N TRP A 53 -30.38 27.08 -25.63
CA TRP A 53 -29.92 27.46 -24.31
C TRP A 53 -30.65 28.68 -23.72
N ALA A 54 -31.73 29.17 -24.34
CA ALA A 54 -32.49 30.33 -23.84
C ALA A 54 -33.24 30.06 -22.53
N GLU A 55 -33.51 28.79 -22.20
CA GLU A 55 -34.29 28.38 -21.03
C GLU A 55 -33.44 28.07 -19.78
N PHE A 56 -32.12 28.31 -19.82
CA PHE A 56 -31.30 28.08 -18.62
C PHE A 56 -31.70 29.05 -17.51
N PRO A 57 -32.07 28.57 -16.32
CA PRO A 57 -32.44 29.45 -15.21
C PRO A 57 -31.25 30.32 -14.84
N MET A 58 -31.35 31.64 -15.07
CA MET A 58 -30.27 32.59 -14.78
C MET A 58 -29.94 32.71 -13.29
N LYS A 59 -30.83 32.24 -12.41
CA LYS A 59 -30.63 32.26 -10.96
C LYS A 59 -30.23 30.88 -10.47
N ASP A 60 -29.02 30.81 -9.91
CA ASP A 60 -28.48 29.62 -9.29
C ASP A 60 -29.06 29.47 -7.87
N ASN A 61 -29.89 28.46 -7.64
CA ASN A 61 -30.56 28.23 -6.35
C ASN A 61 -29.74 27.33 -5.38
N TYR A 62 -28.53 26.93 -5.76
CA TYR A 62 -27.68 26.10 -4.91
C TYR A 62 -27.02 26.94 -3.81
N PRO A 63 -26.80 26.37 -2.60
CA PRO A 63 -26.07 27.06 -1.56
C PRO A 63 -24.63 27.34 -2.05
N LYS A 64 -24.09 28.47 -1.61
CA LYS A 64 -22.75 28.91 -1.96
C LYS A 64 -21.82 28.68 -0.77
N VAL A 65 -20.62 28.18 -1.07
CA VAL A 65 -19.56 27.89 -0.09
C VAL A 65 -18.35 28.71 -0.51
N ALA A 66 -17.59 29.24 0.45
CA ALA A 66 -16.37 29.97 0.16
C ALA A 66 -15.38 29.10 -0.64
N ASP A 67 -14.74 29.67 -1.65
CA ASP A 67 -13.72 28.99 -2.44
C ASP A 67 -12.50 28.73 -1.53
N PRO A 68 -12.01 27.48 -1.45
CA PRO A 68 -10.79 27.14 -0.71
C PRO A 68 -9.53 27.88 -1.20
N THR A 69 -9.53 28.36 -2.45
CA THR A 69 -8.39 29.07 -3.04
C THR A 69 -8.52 30.59 -2.84
N ASP A 70 -9.73 31.12 -2.94
CA ASP A 70 -10.04 32.56 -2.91
C ASP A 70 -11.16 32.82 -1.89
N GLN A 71 -10.83 33.23 -0.66
CA GLN A 71 -11.85 33.45 0.39
C GLN A 71 -12.92 34.49 0.02
N GLU A 72 -12.58 35.44 -0.87
CA GLU A 72 -13.51 36.47 -1.36
C GLU A 72 -14.50 35.95 -2.42
N ARG A 73 -14.28 34.75 -2.95
CA ARG A 73 -15.10 34.14 -4.00
C ARG A 73 -15.95 33.03 -3.40
N GLU A 74 -17.23 33.04 -3.71
CA GLU A 74 -18.11 31.93 -3.36
C GLU A 74 -18.38 31.04 -4.59
N VAL A 75 -18.34 29.73 -4.37
CA VAL A 75 -18.62 28.71 -5.36
C VAL A 75 -19.91 28.00 -4.98
N SER A 76 -20.84 27.86 -5.93
CA SER A 76 -22.07 27.12 -5.68
C SER A 76 -21.79 25.62 -5.57
N THR A 77 -22.52 24.92 -4.69
CA THR A 77 -22.37 23.47 -4.46
C THR A 77 -23.00 22.60 -5.56
N LYS A 78 -22.95 23.07 -6.81
CA LYS A 78 -23.41 22.30 -7.97
C LYS A 78 -22.67 20.97 -8.05
N GLN A 79 -23.32 19.99 -8.67
CA GLN A 79 -22.73 18.67 -8.90
C GLN A 79 -21.34 18.75 -9.55
N ALA A 80 -21.11 19.71 -10.46
CA ALA A 80 -19.82 19.95 -11.09
C ALA A 80 -18.71 20.41 -10.12
N ASN A 81 -19.06 21.14 -9.05
CA ASN A 81 -18.10 21.73 -8.11
C ASN A 81 -17.85 20.86 -6.87
N ARG A 82 -18.73 19.88 -6.60
CA ARG A 82 -18.58 18.93 -5.49
C ARG A 82 -17.20 18.26 -5.37
N PRO A 83 -16.56 17.76 -6.44
CA PRO A 83 -15.25 17.12 -6.29
C PRO A 83 -14.17 18.08 -5.76
N PHE A 84 -14.20 19.36 -6.15
CA PHE A 84 -13.24 20.36 -5.69
C PHE A 84 -13.45 20.73 -4.23
N LEU A 85 -14.70 20.92 -3.81
CA LEU A 85 -15.04 21.19 -2.42
C LEU A 85 -14.67 20.00 -1.52
N ALA A 86 -14.97 18.78 -1.96
CA ALA A 86 -14.62 17.56 -1.22
C ALA A 86 -13.09 17.40 -1.06
N TYR A 87 -12.33 17.64 -2.13
CA TYR A 87 -10.86 17.56 -2.07
C TYR A 87 -10.24 18.64 -1.18
N ALA A 88 -10.79 19.85 -1.18
CA ALA A 88 -10.35 20.90 -0.28
C ALA A 88 -10.61 20.56 1.19
N GLN A 89 -11.82 20.10 1.52
CA GLN A 89 -12.15 19.62 2.86
C GLN A 89 -11.24 18.47 3.30
N TYR A 90 -10.92 17.55 2.39
CA TYR A 90 -9.96 16.48 2.66
C TYR A 90 -8.57 17.05 3.01
N ARG A 91 -8.04 18.00 2.23
CA ARG A 91 -6.74 18.64 2.53
C ARG A 91 -6.74 19.38 3.87
N GLU A 92 -7.81 20.11 4.20
CA GLU A 92 -7.92 20.81 5.48
C GLU A 92 -7.89 19.84 6.65
N LYS A 93 -8.66 18.74 6.56
CA LYS A 93 -8.63 17.69 7.58
C LYS A 93 -7.23 17.12 7.77
N ARG A 94 -6.53 16.80 6.67
CA ARG A 94 -5.15 16.29 6.74
C ARG A 94 -4.17 17.27 7.39
N LYS A 95 -4.29 18.56 7.09
CA LYS A 95 -3.47 19.60 7.73
C LYS A 95 -3.76 19.72 9.22
N LEU A 96 -5.05 19.73 9.60
CA LEU A 96 -5.45 19.81 11.00
C LEU A 96 -4.99 18.58 11.80
N GLU A 97 -5.10 17.39 11.23
CA GLU A 97 -4.59 16.15 11.83
C GLU A 97 -3.08 16.22 12.03
N HIS A 98 -2.34 16.68 11.03
CA HIS A 98 -0.89 16.83 11.10
C HIS A 98 -0.46 17.91 12.11
N GLU A 99 -1.13 19.06 12.15
CA GLU A 99 -0.89 20.12 13.13
C GLU A 99 -1.21 19.65 14.56
N ALA A 100 -2.31 18.90 14.75
CA ALA A 100 -2.64 18.30 16.05
C ALA A 100 -1.61 17.25 16.48
N TRP A 101 -1.07 16.48 15.52
CA TRP A 101 0.02 15.55 15.77
C TRP A 101 1.32 16.26 16.14
N LEU A 102 1.69 17.34 15.45
CA LEU A 102 2.86 18.17 15.78
C LEU A 102 2.74 18.77 17.19
N LYS A 103 1.58 19.31 17.57
CA LYS A 103 1.34 19.80 18.94
C LYS A 103 1.54 18.70 19.99
N ARG A 104 1.00 17.51 19.74
CA ARG A 104 1.22 16.34 20.62
C ARG A 104 2.68 15.91 20.66
N LYS A 105 3.46 16.12 19.59
CA LYS A 105 4.90 15.85 19.57
C LYS A 105 5.66 16.89 20.42
N GLU A 106 5.38 18.17 20.24
CA GLU A 106 5.95 19.25 21.04
C GLU A 106 5.67 19.07 22.54
N GLU A 107 4.42 18.73 22.91
CA GLU A 107 4.06 18.43 24.31
C GLU A 107 4.86 17.24 24.88
N ARG A 108 5.12 16.21 24.06
CA ARG A 108 5.90 15.05 24.47
C ARG A 108 7.38 15.39 24.63
N GLU A 109 7.95 16.20 23.74
CA GLU A 109 9.33 16.69 23.88
C GLU A 109 9.50 17.56 25.13
N LEU A 110 8.50 18.38 25.46
CA LEU A 110 8.48 19.15 26.72
C LEU A 110 8.38 18.25 27.95
N LYS A 111 7.59 17.16 27.90
CA LYS A 111 7.52 16.15 28.97
C LYS A 111 8.83 15.39 29.12
N LEU A 112 9.46 15.02 28.01
CA LEU A 112 10.75 14.35 28.00
C LEU A 112 11.87 15.26 28.54
N ALA A 113 11.85 16.55 28.18
CA ALA A 113 12.76 17.56 28.73
C ALA A 113 12.55 17.79 30.24
N ARG A 114 11.31 17.60 30.72
CA ARG A 114 10.97 17.60 32.15
C ARG A 114 11.39 16.30 32.86
N GLY A 115 11.78 15.26 32.12
CA GLY A 115 12.19 13.96 32.65
C GLY A 115 11.04 13.01 32.99
N GLU A 116 9.85 13.24 32.45
CA GLU A 116 8.70 12.34 32.59
C GLU A 116 8.76 11.23 31.53
N GLU A 117 8.46 9.98 31.90
CA GLU A 117 8.44 8.85 30.95
C GLU A 117 7.21 8.97 30.04
N VAL A 118 7.46 9.12 28.73
CA VAL A 118 6.42 9.20 27.70
C VAL A 118 6.40 7.90 26.90
N GLY A 119 5.21 7.39 26.60
CA GLY A 119 5.01 6.18 25.79
C GLY A 119 5.45 6.30 24.32
N PRO A 120 5.30 5.23 23.52
CA PRO A 120 5.79 5.15 22.14
C PRO A 120 5.28 6.27 21.23
N GLU A 121 6.09 6.64 20.22
CA GLU A 121 5.73 7.74 19.32
C GLU A 121 4.55 7.34 18.42
N GLU A 122 3.46 8.11 18.46
CA GLU A 122 2.38 7.96 17.48
C GLU A 122 2.90 8.17 16.04
N PRO A 123 2.70 7.20 15.13
CA PRO A 123 3.03 7.36 13.72
C PRO A 123 2.31 8.55 13.08
N ASP A 124 2.96 9.22 12.13
CA ASP A 124 2.33 10.34 11.40
C ASP A 124 1.12 9.79 10.61
N PRO A 125 -0.10 10.34 10.81
CA PRO A 125 -1.25 9.98 9.99
C PRO A 125 -1.04 10.25 8.50
N ASN A 126 -0.09 11.10 8.12
CA ASN A 126 0.20 11.50 6.75
C ASN A 126 1.38 10.83 6.06
N GLU A 127 2.10 9.96 6.76
CA GLU A 127 3.10 9.13 6.11
C GLU A 127 2.41 7.92 5.47
N ASP A 128 2.53 7.81 4.15
CA ASP A 128 2.09 6.59 3.46
C ASP A 128 2.95 5.44 4.00
N PRO A 129 2.36 4.32 4.44
CA PRO A 129 3.15 3.19 4.91
C PRO A 129 3.92 2.62 3.72
N GLU A 130 5.20 2.98 3.64
CA GLU A 130 6.07 2.45 2.61
C GLU A 130 6.21 0.94 2.85
N VAL A 131 5.67 0.14 1.92
CA VAL A 131 5.95 -1.30 1.86
C VAL A 131 7.40 -1.49 1.46
N GLY A 132 8.31 -1.34 2.43
CA GLY A 132 9.74 -1.50 2.23
C GLY A 132 10.09 -2.90 1.73
N CYS A 133 11.36 -3.14 1.41
CA CYS A 133 11.84 -4.45 0.94
C CYS A 133 11.41 -5.61 1.86
N LEU A 134 11.27 -5.35 3.16
CA LEU A 134 10.78 -6.32 4.13
C LEU A 134 9.30 -6.69 3.92
N GLY A 135 8.46 -5.70 3.61
CA GLY A 135 7.05 -5.90 3.25
C GLY A 135 6.91 -6.66 1.94
N LEU A 136 7.73 -6.30 0.93
CA LEU A 136 7.79 -7.04 -0.34
C LEU A 136 8.22 -8.50 -0.14
N MET A 137 9.23 -8.75 0.70
CA MET A 137 9.68 -10.10 1.03
C MET A 137 8.58 -10.91 1.70
N LYS A 138 7.88 -10.34 2.71
CA LYS A 138 6.72 -10.99 3.34
C LYS A 138 5.63 -11.32 2.30
N PHE A 139 5.34 -10.38 1.39
CA PHE A 139 4.38 -10.59 0.31
C PHE A 139 4.79 -11.74 -0.63
N ILE A 140 6.07 -11.85 -0.99
CA ILE A 140 6.59 -12.95 -1.83
C ILE A 140 6.43 -14.29 -1.11
N VAL A 141 6.80 -14.36 0.18
CA VAL A 141 6.66 -15.59 0.98
C VAL A 141 5.19 -16.02 1.08
N ILE A 142 4.29 -15.08 1.38
CA ILE A 142 2.85 -15.36 1.45
C ILE A 142 2.33 -15.83 0.08
N SER A 143 2.74 -15.17 -1.00
CA SER A 143 2.35 -15.54 -2.36
C SER A 143 2.81 -16.96 -2.72
N LEU A 144 4.03 -17.35 -2.35
CA LEU A 144 4.53 -18.72 -2.56
C LEU A 144 3.72 -19.75 -1.78
N VAL A 145 3.36 -19.46 -0.52
CA VAL A 145 2.51 -20.34 0.28
C VAL A 145 1.14 -20.50 -0.36
N VAL A 146 0.53 -19.42 -0.84
CA VAL A 146 -0.76 -19.45 -1.55
C VAL A 146 -0.65 -20.28 -2.83
N ILE A 147 0.42 -20.14 -3.61
CA ILE A 147 0.64 -20.92 -4.85
C ILE A 147 0.78 -22.42 -4.54
N ILE A 148 1.53 -22.78 -3.49
CA ILE A 148 1.70 -24.17 -3.05
C ILE A 148 0.37 -24.77 -2.59
N LEU A 149 -0.41 -24.01 -1.79
CA LEU A 149 -1.74 -24.44 -1.33
C LEU A 149 -2.73 -24.55 -2.49
N ALA A 150 -2.69 -23.62 -3.44
CA ALA A 150 -3.48 -23.68 -4.66
C ALA A 150 -3.11 -24.90 -5.50
N GLY A 151 -1.81 -25.18 -5.68
CA GLY A 151 -1.33 -26.40 -6.35
C GLY A 151 -1.92 -27.66 -5.72
N LYS A 152 -1.90 -27.74 -4.38
CA LYS A 152 -2.55 -28.83 -3.65
C LYS A 152 -4.05 -28.92 -3.91
N PHE A 153 -4.75 -27.80 -3.99
CA PHE A 153 -6.19 -27.79 -4.21
C PHE A 153 -6.57 -28.21 -5.64
N PHE A 154 -5.84 -27.72 -6.66
CA PHE A 154 -6.17 -27.97 -8.07
C PHE A 154 -5.63 -29.29 -8.61
N THR A 155 -4.39 -29.65 -8.26
CA THR A 155 -3.69 -30.81 -8.87
C THR A 155 -3.51 -31.97 -7.90
N GLY A 156 -3.87 -31.81 -6.63
CA GLY A 156 -3.58 -32.78 -5.57
C GLY A 156 -2.09 -32.86 -5.19
N SER A 157 -1.21 -32.14 -5.89
CA SER A 157 0.24 -32.09 -5.69
C SER A 157 0.69 -30.67 -5.35
N PHE A 158 1.59 -30.54 -4.36
CA PHE A 158 2.08 -29.23 -3.90
C PHE A 158 3.02 -28.55 -4.90
N LEU A 159 3.72 -29.33 -5.73
CA LEU A 159 4.78 -28.87 -6.62
C LEU A 159 4.47 -29.14 -8.09
N TRP A 160 3.19 -29.35 -8.45
CA TRP A 160 2.78 -29.54 -9.85
C TRP A 160 3.58 -30.64 -10.56
N GLU A 161 3.84 -31.76 -9.86
CA GLU A 161 4.62 -32.90 -10.36
C GLU A 161 6.06 -32.58 -10.81
N GLN A 162 6.64 -31.46 -10.37
CA GLN A 162 8.01 -31.12 -10.67
C GLN A 162 8.98 -31.98 -9.82
N GLU A 163 9.76 -32.85 -10.48
CA GLU A 163 10.84 -33.59 -9.82
C GLU A 163 11.89 -32.60 -9.29
N LEU A 164 12.10 -32.60 -7.96
CA LEU A 164 13.08 -31.74 -7.31
C LEU A 164 14.49 -32.03 -7.90
N PRO A 165 15.29 -31.00 -8.22
CA PRO A 165 16.64 -31.21 -8.71
C PRO A 165 17.47 -32.00 -7.69
N ASP A 166 18.24 -32.96 -8.19
CA ASP A 166 18.99 -33.91 -7.37
C ASP A 166 20.11 -33.19 -6.58
N LEU A 167 19.80 -32.77 -5.35
CA LEU A 167 20.67 -31.94 -4.49
C LEU A 167 22.03 -32.57 -4.18
N ARG A 168 22.17 -33.88 -4.42
CA ARG A 168 23.40 -34.66 -4.20
C ARG A 168 24.58 -34.14 -5.01
N HIS A 169 24.31 -33.56 -6.18
CA HIS A 169 25.37 -32.98 -7.02
C HIS A 169 26.03 -31.74 -6.40
N PHE A 170 25.33 -31.02 -5.51
CA PHE A 170 25.82 -29.80 -4.89
C PHE A 170 26.72 -30.05 -3.67
N ILE A 171 26.94 -31.30 -3.25
CA ILE A 171 27.77 -31.65 -2.09
C ILE A 171 29.01 -32.46 -2.55
N PRO A 172 30.06 -31.78 -3.08
CA PRO A 172 31.23 -32.46 -3.66
C PRO A 172 32.01 -33.30 -2.63
N GLY A 173 31.92 -32.96 -1.34
CA GLY A 173 32.58 -33.71 -0.27
C GLY A 173 32.10 -35.16 -0.18
N LEU A 174 30.81 -35.42 -0.37
CA LEU A 174 30.25 -36.76 -0.23
C LEU A 174 30.72 -37.72 -1.34
N GLU A 175 30.93 -37.20 -2.56
CA GLU A 175 31.47 -38.01 -3.65
C GLU A 175 32.92 -38.44 -3.39
N HIS A 176 33.74 -37.53 -2.83
CA HIS A 176 35.12 -37.83 -2.46
C HIS A 176 35.18 -38.95 -1.41
N TRP A 177 34.42 -38.82 -0.32
CA TRP A 177 34.37 -39.85 0.72
C TRP A 177 33.84 -41.17 0.19
N ARG A 178 32.82 -41.13 -0.67
CA ARG A 178 32.27 -42.34 -1.31
C ARG A 178 33.32 -43.07 -2.15
N LYS A 179 34.11 -42.34 -2.95
CA LYS A 179 35.22 -42.92 -3.73
C LYS A 179 36.32 -43.47 -2.83
N TYR A 180 36.73 -42.69 -1.82
CA TYR A 180 37.76 -43.10 -0.86
C TYR A 180 37.41 -44.44 -0.19
N PHE A 181 36.21 -44.59 0.37
CA PHE A 181 35.80 -45.84 1.01
C PHE A 181 35.55 -46.99 0.02
N ALA A 182 35.21 -46.70 -1.23
CA ALA A 182 35.06 -47.73 -2.26
C ALA A 182 36.42 -48.32 -2.71
N GLU A 183 37.48 -47.50 -2.73
CA GLU A 183 38.81 -47.89 -3.22
C GLU A 183 39.82 -48.20 -2.10
N SER A 184 39.51 -47.85 -0.85
CA SER A 184 40.45 -48.03 0.26
C SER A 184 40.74 -49.51 0.53
N LYS A 185 42.02 -49.88 0.56
CA LYS A 185 42.47 -51.22 1.00
C LYS A 185 42.22 -51.46 2.48
N LYS A 186 42.11 -50.38 3.27
CA LYS A 186 41.93 -50.43 4.73
C LYS A 186 40.51 -50.84 5.12
N TYR A 187 39.50 -50.51 4.31
CA TYR A 187 38.09 -50.77 4.61
C TYR A 187 37.46 -51.61 3.50
N PRO A 188 37.53 -52.95 3.58
CA PRO A 188 36.85 -53.80 2.61
C PRO A 188 35.34 -53.61 2.70
N LYS A 189 34.67 -53.61 1.55
CA LYS A 189 33.22 -53.43 1.48
C LYS A 189 32.50 -54.66 2.02
N VAL A 190 31.94 -54.53 3.22
CA VAL A 190 31.24 -55.63 3.92
C VAL A 190 29.82 -55.84 3.37
N GLY A 191 29.13 -54.78 2.93
CA GLY A 191 27.75 -54.87 2.43
C GLY A 191 27.03 -53.53 2.37
N ARG A 192 25.70 -53.55 2.27
CA ARG A 192 24.83 -52.37 2.48
C ARG A 192 24.09 -52.56 3.79
N VAL A 193 24.11 -51.55 4.65
CA VAL A 193 23.28 -51.53 5.86
C VAL A 193 21.94 -50.92 5.48
N LEU A 194 20.89 -51.74 5.52
CA LEU A 194 19.51 -51.27 5.39
C LEU A 194 18.98 -51.05 6.81
N HIS A 195 18.76 -49.80 7.20
CA HIS A 195 18.08 -49.50 8.45
C HIS A 195 16.58 -49.38 8.20
N GLU A 196 15.79 -49.93 9.11
CA GLU A 196 14.35 -49.67 9.14
C GLU A 196 14.10 -48.18 9.37
N PRO A 197 12.97 -47.63 8.88
CA PRO A 197 12.57 -46.26 9.17
C PRO A 197 12.54 -46.02 10.69
N ILE A 198 13.15 -44.92 11.13
CA ILE A 198 13.18 -44.54 12.54
C ILE A 198 11.75 -44.23 13.00
N ASP A 199 11.28 -44.94 14.03
CA ASP A 199 9.98 -44.64 14.67
C ASP A 199 10.11 -43.33 15.48
N PRO A 200 9.32 -42.27 15.18
CA PRO A 200 9.37 -41.00 15.90
C PRO A 200 8.98 -41.11 17.38
N ARG A 201 8.36 -42.22 17.81
CA ARG A 201 8.00 -42.47 19.22
C ARG A 201 9.10 -43.17 20.00
N SER A 202 10.17 -43.62 19.33
CA SER A 202 11.31 -44.22 20.01
C SER A 202 12.07 -43.15 20.81
N PRO A 203 12.42 -43.42 22.08
CA PRO A 203 13.20 -42.48 22.88
C PRO A 203 14.60 -42.32 22.27
N ILE A 204 15.10 -41.08 22.28
CA ILE A 204 16.47 -40.79 21.84
C ILE A 204 17.43 -41.57 22.74
N PRO A 205 18.38 -42.36 22.18
CA PRO A 205 19.32 -43.12 22.99
C PRO A 205 20.16 -42.19 23.87
N GLU A 206 20.44 -42.63 25.11
CA GLU A 206 21.32 -41.89 26.01
C GLU A 206 22.71 -41.74 25.38
N HIS A 207 23.32 -40.57 25.59
CA HIS A 207 24.63 -40.29 25.04
C HIS A 207 25.67 -41.23 25.69
N CYS A 208 26.51 -41.88 24.88
CA CYS A 208 27.54 -42.82 25.37
C CYS A 208 28.51 -42.24 26.43
N ASP A 209 28.63 -40.91 26.50
CA ASP A 209 29.43 -40.22 27.51
C ASP A 209 28.58 -39.90 28.76
N PRO A 210 28.87 -40.47 29.94
CA PRO A 210 28.03 -40.29 31.14
C PRO A 210 27.95 -38.83 31.62
N LYS A 211 28.97 -38.01 31.32
CA LYS A 211 28.95 -36.57 31.61
C LYS A 211 28.00 -35.79 30.69
N LYS A 212 27.85 -36.22 29.43
CA LYS A 212 26.97 -35.58 28.46
C LYS A 212 25.54 -36.12 28.54
N ALA A 213 25.37 -37.38 28.96
CA ALA A 213 24.06 -37.97 29.25
C ALA A 213 23.31 -37.17 30.32
N LYS A 214 23.98 -36.82 31.42
CA LYS A 214 23.41 -35.98 32.48
C LYS A 214 23.02 -34.58 31.98
N ALA A 215 23.89 -33.96 31.16
CA ALA A 215 23.61 -32.64 30.59
C ALA A 215 22.40 -32.66 29.62
N ALA A 216 22.16 -33.77 28.91
CA ALA A 216 21.04 -33.92 28.00
C ALA A 216 19.72 -34.26 28.72
N SER A 217 19.76 -35.02 29.83
CA SER A 217 18.58 -35.30 30.66
C SER A 217 18.15 -34.10 31.52
N GLU A 218 19.07 -33.21 31.85
CA GLU A 218 18.84 -32.03 32.71
C GLU A 218 18.42 -30.77 31.94
N THR A 219 18.26 -30.83 30.62
CA THR A 219 17.54 -29.80 29.85
C THR A 219 16.05 -30.15 29.81
N PRO A 220 15.22 -29.69 30.76
CA PRO A 220 13.78 -29.82 30.65
C PRO A 220 13.28 -29.04 29.43
N ILE A 221 12.28 -29.62 28.78
CA ILE A 221 11.50 -29.11 27.65
C ILE A 221 10.62 -27.92 28.11
N THR A 222 11.24 -26.93 28.74
CA THR A 222 10.63 -25.65 29.14
C THR A 222 11.45 -24.50 28.56
N LYS A 223 11.63 -24.54 27.24
CA LYS A 223 11.56 -23.27 26.51
C LYS A 223 10.10 -23.13 26.10
N PRO A 224 9.33 -22.21 26.70
CA PRO A 224 7.98 -21.95 26.24
C PRO A 224 8.07 -21.58 24.75
N VAL A 225 7.25 -22.25 23.95
CA VAL A 225 6.92 -21.80 22.60
C VAL A 225 6.38 -20.39 22.77
N THR A 226 7.21 -19.39 22.45
CA THR A 226 6.74 -18.02 22.31
C THR A 226 5.81 -18.00 21.10
N HIS A 227 4.51 -18.10 21.39
CA HIS A 227 3.45 -17.71 20.48
C HIS A 227 3.72 -16.24 20.14
N HIS A 228 4.25 -15.96 18.95
CA HIS A 228 4.18 -14.63 18.38
C HIS A 228 2.75 -14.44 17.89
N ASP A 229 1.86 -14.11 18.83
CA ASP A 229 0.62 -13.41 18.52
C ASP A 229 0.98 -11.97 18.14
N GLU A 230 0.43 -11.57 16.98
CA GLU A 230 0.05 -10.22 16.58
C GLU A 230 1.13 -9.10 16.60
N LEU A 231 1.62 -8.77 15.40
CA LEU A 231 1.28 -7.52 14.67
C LEU A 231 1.79 -7.60 13.21
#